data_AF-A0A0A1Z1T2-F1
#
_entry.id   AF-A0A0A1Z1T2-F1
#
_cell.length_a   1.000
_cell.length_b   1.000
_cell.length_c   1.000
_cell.angle_alpha   90.00
_cell.angle_beta   90.00
_cell.angle_gamma   90.00
#
_symmetry.space_group_name_H-M   'P 1'
#
loop_
_entity.id
_entity.type
_entity.pdbx_description
1 polymer ?
#
loop_
_entity_poly.entity_id
_entity_poly.type
_entity_poly.pdbx_seq_one_letter_code
_entity_poly.pdbx_strand_id
1 'polypeptide(L)'
;MSNHDLIQGVKDNFRQFTAGADDQYINVNELKEAAGQTPSNRTFSPEARHVAAELLNRPGLLRELDIGTNNQGGPGYEDKRFDMDNINFILDNGRVSA
;
A
#
# COMPACT_ATOMS: atom_id res chain seq x y z
N MET A 1 -12.00 0.48 10.03
CA MET A 1 -11.72 1.23 8.79
C MET A 1 -12.22 0.40 7.61
N SER A 2 -12.93 0.95 6.63
CA SER A 2 -13.32 0.19 5.43
C SER A 2 -12.08 -0.13 4.57
N ASN A 3 -12.20 -0.98 3.53
CA ASN A 3 -11.09 -1.14 2.58
C ASN A 3 -10.84 0.16 1.82
N HIS A 4 -11.89 0.87 1.40
CA HIS A 4 -11.74 2.15 0.72
C HIS A 4 -10.98 3.18 1.59
N ASP A 5 -11.40 3.38 2.85
CA ASP A 5 -10.73 4.32 3.76
C ASP A 5 -9.28 3.92 4.03
N LEU A 6 -9.01 2.61 4.09
CA LEU A 6 -7.66 2.12 4.27
C LEU A 6 -6.78 2.42 3.06
N ILE A 7 -7.26 2.15 1.84
CA ILE A 7 -6.49 2.45 0.63
C ILE A 7 -6.30 3.96 0.47
N GLN A 8 -7.29 4.77 0.83
CA GLN A 8 -7.13 6.23 0.87
C GLN A 8 -6.06 6.64 1.89
N GLY A 9 -6.04 6.05 3.09
CA GLY A 9 -4.98 6.28 4.07
C GLY A 9 -3.60 5.84 3.57
N VAL A 10 -3.51 4.76 2.78
CA VAL A 10 -2.26 4.35 2.12
C VAL A 10 -1.80 5.40 1.12
N LYS A 11 -2.72 5.94 0.31
CA LYS A 11 -2.46 7.01 -0.64
C LYS A 11 -1.92 8.27 0.06
N ASP A 12 -2.59 8.70 1.13
CA ASP A 12 -2.26 9.92 1.86
C ASP A 12 -0.90 9.81 2.57
N ASN A 13 -0.50 8.59 2.95
CA ASN A 13 0.76 8.30 3.62
C ASN A 13 1.83 7.70 2.69
N PHE A 14 1.60 7.66 1.37
CA PHE A 14 2.44 6.92 0.41
C PHE A 14 3.94 7.22 0.55
N ARG A 15 4.31 8.51 0.62
CA ARG A 15 5.71 8.93 0.74
C ARG A 15 6.37 8.59 2.07
N GLN A 16 5.60 8.31 3.12
CA GLN A 16 6.17 7.80 4.35
C GLN A 16 6.58 6.34 4.19
N PHE A 17 5.91 5.57 3.32
CA PHE A 17 6.16 4.15 3.10
C PHE A 17 7.25 3.86 2.05
N THR A 18 7.45 4.71 1.05
CA THR A 18 8.56 4.55 0.08
C THR A 18 9.93 4.86 0.69
N ALA A 19 10.90 3.94 0.63
CA ALA A 19 12.26 4.16 1.10
C ALA A 19 13.16 4.78 0.01
N GLY A 20 13.66 5.99 0.24
CA GLY A 20 14.52 6.69 -0.71
C GLY A 20 13.78 7.80 -1.48
N ALA A 21 14.52 8.82 -1.93
CA ALA A 21 13.92 10.04 -2.47
C ALA A 21 13.09 9.82 -3.74
N ASP A 22 13.52 8.86 -4.57
CA ASP A 22 12.93 8.61 -5.89
C ASP A 22 12.17 7.28 -5.97
N ASP A 23 12.04 6.53 -4.87
CA ASP A 23 11.30 5.27 -4.90
C ASP A 23 9.80 5.55 -5.11
N GLN A 24 9.22 4.84 -6.08
CA GLN A 24 7.82 4.95 -6.48
C GLN A 24 7.01 3.72 -6.08
N TYR A 25 7.59 2.80 -5.30
CA TYR A 25 6.94 1.56 -4.92
C TYR A 25 6.97 1.37 -3.41
N ILE A 26 5.88 0.81 -2.88
CA ILE A 26 5.79 0.31 -1.51
C ILE A 26 5.92 -1.21 -1.55
N ASN A 27 6.72 -1.78 -0.67
CA ASN A 27 6.80 -3.22 -0.46
C ASN A 27 6.43 -3.62 0.99
N VAL A 28 6.23 -4.92 1.20
CA VAL A 28 5.80 -5.47 2.49
C VAL A 28 6.77 -5.18 3.64
N ASN A 29 8.09 -5.12 3.38
CA ASN A 29 9.06 -4.83 4.44
C ASN A 29 8.94 -3.38 4.91
N GLU A 30 8.69 -2.44 4.00
CA GLU A 30 8.49 -1.03 4.37
C GLU A 30 7.20 -0.82 5.17
N LEU A 31 6.13 -1.55 4.82
CA LEU A 31 4.92 -1.58 5.64
C LEU A 31 5.20 -2.16 7.03
N LYS A 32 6.02 -3.21 7.15
CA LYS A 32 6.41 -3.77 8.45
C LYS A 32 7.26 -2.80 9.27
N GLU A 33 8.15 -2.05 8.65
CA GLU A 33 8.88 -0.97 9.30
C GLU A 33 7.92 0.10 9.82
N ALA A 34 7.00 0.56 8.97
CA ALA A 34 5.99 1.54 9.33
C ALA A 34 5.06 1.08 10.45
N ALA A 35 4.67 -0.20 10.45
CA ALA A 35 3.86 -0.81 11.50
C ALA A 35 4.65 -1.09 12.80
N GLY A 36 5.97 -0.84 12.82
CA GLY A 36 6.83 -1.14 13.97
C GLY A 36 7.08 -2.63 14.21
N GLN A 37 6.81 -3.48 13.21
CA GLN A 37 7.08 -4.93 13.25
C GLN A 37 8.54 -5.25 12.92
N THR A 38 9.23 -4.36 12.22
CA THR A 38 10.66 -4.42 11.91
C THR A 38 11.34 -3.14 12.41
N PRO A 39 12.51 -3.22 13.09
CA PRO A 39 13.26 -2.02 13.47
C PRO A 39 13.63 -1.16 12.25
N SER A 40 13.40 0.15 12.33
CA SER A 40 13.74 1.11 11.29
C SER A 40 14.16 2.45 11.92
N ASN A 41 15.07 3.17 11.26
CA ASN A 41 15.44 4.53 11.62
C ASN A 41 14.53 5.59 10.98
N ARG A 42 13.54 5.17 10.17
CA ARG A 42 12.58 6.04 9.53
C ARG A 42 11.51 6.49 10.52
N THR A 43 11.02 7.72 10.35
CA THR A 43 9.96 8.27 11.18
C THR A 43 8.63 8.21 10.44
N PHE A 44 7.63 7.62 11.09
CA PHE A 44 6.27 7.49 10.58
C PHE A 44 5.30 8.18 11.53
N SER A 45 4.36 8.93 10.97
CA SER A 45 3.26 9.53 11.72
C SER A 45 2.40 8.46 12.40
N PRO A 46 1.70 8.77 13.51
CA PRO A 46 0.80 7.82 14.16
C PRO A 46 -0.24 7.21 13.21
N GLU A 47 -0.74 8.01 12.26
CA GLU A 47 -1.67 7.57 11.23
C GLU A 47 -1.02 6.58 10.26
N ALA A 48 0.16 6.89 9.71
CA ALA A 48 0.89 5.97 8.83
C ALA A 48 1.16 4.61 9.49
N ARG A 49 1.52 4.61 10.79
CA ARG A 49 1.72 3.38 11.56
C ARG A 49 0.43 2.56 11.65
N HIS A 50 -0.70 3.22 11.93
CA HIS A 50 -2.00 2.57 12.03
C HIS A 50 -2.45 1.99 10.67
N VAL A 51 -2.33 2.77 9.59
CA VAL A 51 -2.64 2.36 8.22
C VAL A 51 -1.79 1.16 7.80
N ALA A 52 -0.48 1.20 8.02
CA ALA A 52 0.42 0.10 7.65
C ALA A 52 0.07 -1.19 8.41
N ALA A 53 -0.18 -1.10 9.72
CA ALA A 53 -0.58 -2.24 10.53
C ALA A 53 -1.92 -2.85 10.05
N GLU A 54 -2.90 -2.01 9.73
CA GLU A 54 -4.19 -2.46 9.25
C GLU A 54 -4.10 -3.10 7.86
N LEU A 55 -3.27 -2.56 6.95
CA LEU A 55 -3.04 -3.16 5.63
C LEU A 55 -2.36 -4.52 5.71
N LEU A 56 -1.37 -4.68 6.59
CA LEU A 56 -0.70 -5.97 6.81
C LEU A 56 -1.66 -7.04 7.34
N ASN A 57 -2.74 -6.66 8.02
CA ASN A 57 -3.79 -7.58 8.49
C ASN A 57 -4.80 -7.97 7.40
N ARG A 58 -4.67 -7.45 6.17
CA ARG A 58 -5.58 -7.72 5.04
C ARG A 58 -4.81 -8.28 3.85
N PRO A 59 -4.31 -9.53 3.92
CA PRO A 59 -3.46 -10.10 2.88
C PRO A 59 -4.12 -10.16 1.50
N GLY A 60 -5.44 -10.31 1.41
CA GLY A 60 -6.18 -10.24 0.15
C GLY A 60 -6.10 -8.86 -0.50
N LEU A 61 -6.32 -7.80 0.28
CA LEU A 61 -6.23 -6.41 -0.20
C LEU A 61 -4.80 -6.02 -0.57
N LEU A 62 -3.82 -6.49 0.21
CA LEU A 62 -2.40 -6.29 -0.09
C LEU A 62 -2.01 -6.95 -1.42
N ARG A 63 -2.55 -8.14 -1.71
CA ARG A 63 -2.37 -8.82 -3.00
C ARG A 63 -3.08 -8.10 -4.16
N GLU A 64 -4.26 -7.53 -3.91
CA GLU A 64 -4.96 -6.71 -4.92
C GLU A 64 -4.17 -5.44 -5.29
N LEU A 65 -3.58 -4.78 -4.29
CA LEU A 65 -2.67 -3.65 -4.51
C LEU A 65 -1.43 -4.05 -5.30
N ASP A 66 -0.79 -5.17 -4.93
CA ASP A 66 0.37 -5.73 -5.63
C ASP A 66 0.06 -5.97 -7.12
N ILE A 67 -1.08 -6.62 -7.42
CA ILE A 67 -1.50 -6.86 -8.80
C ILE A 67 -1.85 -5.56 -9.53
N GLY A 68 -2.63 -4.67 -8.90
CA GLY A 68 -2.98 -3.35 -9.43
C GLY A 68 -3.40 -3.33 -10.92
N THR A 69 -2.73 -2.47 -11.70
CA THR A 69 -3.00 -2.26 -13.13
C THR A 69 -1.72 -2.33 -13.97
N ASN A 70 -1.88 -2.66 -15.25
CA ASN A 70 -0.85 -2.56 -16.28
C ASN A 70 -1.06 -1.30 -17.14
N ASN A 71 -0.13 -1.06 -18.09
CA ASN A 71 -0.14 0.10 -19.00
C ASN A 71 -1.32 0.13 -20.00
N GLN A 72 -2.17 -0.88 -20.00
CA GLN A 72 -3.36 -1.00 -20.86
C GLN A 72 -4.67 -0.89 -20.05
N GLY A 73 -4.60 -0.61 -18.75
CA GLY A 73 -5.77 -0.53 -17.87
C GLY A 73 -6.37 -1.89 -17.44
N GLY A 74 -5.67 -2.99 -17.72
CA GLY A 74 -6.00 -4.33 -17.21
C GLY A 74 -5.19 -4.66 -15.95
N PRO A 75 -5.41 -5.84 -15.31
CA PRO A 75 -4.62 -6.27 -14.16
C PRO A 75 -3.11 -6.29 -14.45
N GLY A 76 -2.30 -5.85 -13.49
CA GLY A 76 -0.85 -5.95 -13.53
C GLY A 76 -0.33 -7.32 -13.05
N TYR A 77 0.91 -7.34 -12.56
CA TYR A 77 1.59 -8.54 -12.08
C TYR A 77 1.64 -8.55 -10.55
N GLU A 78 1.57 -9.73 -9.95
CA GLU A 78 1.89 -9.93 -8.52
C GLU A 78 3.43 -9.95 -8.37
N ASP A 79 4.05 -8.79 -8.15
CA ASP A 79 5.50 -8.58 -8.10
C ASP A 79 6.03 -8.12 -6.72
N LYS A 80 5.17 -8.21 -5.69
CA LYS A 80 5.41 -7.94 -4.26
C LYS A 80 5.62 -6.47 -3.91
N ARG A 81 5.16 -5.57 -4.76
CA ARG A 81 5.24 -4.13 -4.55
C ARG A 81 4.10 -3.43 -5.28
N PHE A 82 3.76 -2.23 -4.86
CA PHE A 82 2.69 -1.46 -5.50
C PHE A 82 3.01 0.04 -5.52
N ASP A 83 2.50 0.74 -6.53
CA ASP A 83 2.71 2.17 -6.74
C ASP A 83 1.40 2.97 -6.64
N MET A 84 1.49 4.27 -6.95
CA MET A 84 0.34 5.18 -6.93
C MET A 84 -0.73 4.79 -7.97
N ASP A 85 -0.33 4.22 -9.11
CA ASP A 85 -1.28 3.81 -10.15
C ASP A 85 -2.06 2.57 -9.71
N ASN A 86 -1.42 1.64 -9.01
CA ASN A 86 -2.10 0.51 -8.37
C ASN A 86 -3.12 0.97 -7.32
N ILE A 87 -2.72 1.93 -6.47
CA ILE A 87 -3.61 2.51 -5.44
C ILE A 87 -4.83 3.18 -6.08
N ASN A 88 -4.60 4.03 -7.09
CA ASN A 88 -5.68 4.71 -7.80
C ASN A 88 -6.61 3.71 -8.49
N PHE A 89 -6.04 2.69 -9.13
CA PHE A 89 -6.82 1.64 -9.78
C PHE A 89 -7.77 0.92 -8.81
N ILE A 90 -7.30 0.58 -7.60
CA ILE A 90 -8.13 -0.09 -6.59
C ILE A 90 -9.22 0.85 -6.04
N LEU A 91 -8.91 2.13 -5.81
CA LEU A 91 -9.89 3.13 -5.39
C LEU A 91 -11.00 3.33 -6.44
N ASP A 92 -10.62 3.46 -7.71
CA ASP A 92 -11.55 3.79 -8.80
C ASP A 92 -12.44 2.61 -9.20
N ASN A 93 -11.91 1.38 -9.14
CA ASN A 93 -12.62 0.19 -9.63
C ASN A 93 -13.31 -0.63 -8.54
N GLY A 94 -13.21 -0.22 -7.27
CA GLY A 94 -13.97 -0.81 -6.17
C GLY A 94 -13.80 -2.31 -5.99
N ARG A 95 -12.69 -2.89 -6.49
CA ARG A 95 -12.35 -4.29 -6.24
C ARG A 95 -11.85 -4.44 -4.81
N VAL A 96 -12.80 -4.31 -3.90
CA VAL A 96 -12.78 -4.93 -2.59
C VAL A 96 -13.46 -6.25 -2.83
N SER A 97 -12.70 -7.33 -2.96
CA SER A 97 -13.28 -8.68 -3.05
C SER A 97 -14.41 -8.85 -2.02
N ALA A 98 -15.57 -9.27 -2.51
CA ALA A 98 -16.76 -9.60 -1.72
C ALA A 98 -16.51 -10.77 -0.77
#